data_AF-A0A410G758-F1
#
_entry.id   AF-A0A410G758-F1
#
_cell.length_a   1.000
_cell.length_b   1.000
_cell.length_c   1.000
_cell.angle_alpha   90.00
_cell.angle_beta   90.00
_cell.angle_gamma   90.00
#
_symmetry.space_group_name_H-M   'P 1'
#
loop_
_entity.id
_entity.type
_entity.pdbx_description
1 polymer ?
#
loop_
_entity_poly.entity_id
_entity_poly.type
_entity_poly.pdbx_seq_one_letter_code
_entity_poly.pdbx_strand_id
1 'polypeptide(L)'
;MVLSIGKFHAFITFPLMTTYFLSLNPFIKSIFFNGMLLCIFILYQGQRYWHLKLKRLENKPFSQSENLQFFKKRKRINWLLISGIPVVLIFQFLTVDWLSMDSEIILWSVLANLFAVLDHINCYHRQLMVDNSEDLKYLIRNKRFKKASLAKDLQENRF
;
A
#
# COMPACT_ATOMS: atom_id res chain seq x y z
N MET A 1 -9.59 13.93 -7.94
CA MET A 1 -8.70 13.36 -8.97
C MET A 1 -7.88 12.18 -8.43
N VAL A 2 -7.14 12.34 -7.31
CA VAL A 2 -6.32 11.28 -6.68
C VAL A 2 -7.11 10.02 -6.28
N LEU A 3 -8.34 10.17 -5.78
CA LEU A 3 -9.19 9.03 -5.41
C LEU A 3 -9.56 8.13 -6.60
N SER A 4 -9.70 8.71 -7.80
CA SER A 4 -10.08 7.98 -9.02
C SER A 4 -8.89 7.19 -9.58
N ILE A 5 -7.70 7.79 -9.55
CA ILE A 5 -6.45 7.16 -9.97
C ILE A 5 -6.10 5.98 -9.05
N GLY A 6 -6.21 6.15 -7.74
CA GLY A 6 -5.92 5.07 -6.80
C GLY A 6 -6.88 3.87 -6.92
N LYS A 7 -8.16 4.11 -7.25
CA LYS A 7 -9.12 3.03 -7.53
C LYS A 7 -8.77 2.27 -8.80
N PHE A 8 -8.39 2.99 -9.86
CA PHE A 8 -7.99 2.38 -11.13
C PHE A 8 -6.79 1.43 -10.93
N HIS A 9 -5.76 1.88 -10.23
CA HIS A 9 -4.57 1.05 -9.98
C HIS A 9 -4.87 -0.15 -9.07
N ALA A 10 -5.62 0.06 -7.99
CA ALA A 10 -5.91 -0.97 -7.01
C ALA A 10 -6.83 -2.10 -7.55
N PHE A 11 -7.78 -1.77 -8.43
CA PHE A 11 -8.81 -2.71 -8.87
C PHE A 11 -8.66 -3.18 -10.31
N ILE A 12 -7.90 -2.47 -11.15
CA ILE A 12 -7.76 -2.79 -12.58
C ILE A 12 -6.30 -3.10 -12.89
N THR A 13 -5.40 -2.12 -12.76
CA THR A 13 -4.03 -2.24 -13.30
C THR A 13 -3.21 -3.32 -12.59
N PHE A 14 -3.09 -3.25 -11.27
CA PHE A 14 -2.28 -4.22 -10.52
C PHE A 14 -2.89 -5.62 -10.50
N PRO A 15 -4.21 -5.80 -10.31
CA PRO A 15 -4.83 -7.13 -10.42
C PRO A 15 -4.67 -7.77 -11.79
N LEU A 16 -4.89 -7.02 -12.89
CA LEU A 16 -4.72 -7.54 -14.25
C LEU A 16 -3.26 -7.92 -14.54
N MET A 17 -2.30 -7.08 -14.14
CA MET A 17 -0.88 -7.41 -14.27
C MET A 17 -0.53 -8.67 -13.47
N THR A 18 -1.06 -8.79 -12.25
CA THR A 18 -0.81 -9.96 -11.40
C THR A 18 -1.40 -11.23 -12.02
N THR A 19 -2.66 -11.22 -12.45
CA THR A 19 -3.29 -12.41 -13.05
C THR A 19 -2.67 -12.81 -14.38
N TYR A 20 -2.31 -11.84 -15.22
CA TYR A 20 -1.60 -12.07 -16.49
C TYR A 20 -0.20 -12.66 -16.27
N PHE A 21 0.54 -12.17 -15.27
CA PHE A 21 1.88 -12.70 -14.99
C PHE A 21 1.81 -14.12 -14.41
N LEU A 22 0.87 -14.38 -13.49
CA LEU A 22 0.67 -15.69 -12.87
C LEU A 22 0.24 -16.77 -13.87
N SER A 23 -0.46 -16.42 -14.95
CA SER A 23 -0.88 -17.39 -15.98
C SER A 23 0.25 -17.77 -16.95
N LEU A 24 1.27 -16.92 -17.09
CA LEU A 24 2.37 -17.13 -18.03
C LEU A 24 3.64 -17.71 -17.39
N ASN A 25 3.77 -17.63 -16.06
CA ASN A 25 5.00 -17.95 -15.37
C ASN A 25 4.85 -19.10 -14.36
N PRO A 26 5.87 -19.96 -14.23
CA PRO A 26 5.89 -21.01 -13.21
C PRO A 26 5.85 -20.42 -11.80
N PHE A 27 5.30 -21.17 -10.85
CA PHE A 27 5.06 -20.75 -9.46
C PHE A 27 6.28 -20.10 -8.78
N ILE A 28 7.49 -20.57 -9.09
CA ILE A 28 8.75 -20.01 -8.53
C ILE A 28 8.97 -18.56 -8.98
N LYS A 29 8.69 -18.22 -10.25
CA LYS A 29 8.74 -16.83 -10.75
C LYS A 29 7.61 -15.97 -10.18
N SER A 30 6.47 -16.57 -9.84
CA SER A 30 5.32 -15.89 -9.24
C SER A 30 5.56 -15.34 -7.84
N ILE A 31 6.55 -15.87 -7.11
CA ILE A 31 6.94 -15.36 -5.78
C ILE A 31 7.42 -13.90 -5.88
N PHE A 32 7.97 -13.47 -7.02
CA PHE A 32 8.43 -12.09 -7.25
C PHE A 32 7.30 -11.04 -7.27
N PHE A 33 6.05 -11.47 -7.40
CA PHE A 33 4.89 -10.57 -7.40
C PHE A 33 4.26 -10.39 -6.01
N ASN A 34 4.87 -10.92 -4.95
CA ASN A 34 4.45 -10.71 -3.56
C ASN A 34 4.27 -9.23 -3.20
N GLY A 35 5.16 -8.36 -3.68
CA GLY A 35 5.11 -6.92 -3.48
C GLY A 35 3.89 -6.28 -4.14
N MET A 36 3.47 -6.76 -5.32
CA MET A 36 2.24 -6.29 -5.96
C MET A 36 0.99 -6.66 -5.16
N LEU A 37 0.91 -7.89 -4.66
CA LEU A 37 -0.21 -8.31 -3.80
C LEU A 37 -0.29 -7.46 -2.53
N LEU A 38 0.86 -7.17 -1.92
CA LEU A 38 0.92 -6.31 -0.75
C LEU A 38 0.52 -4.86 -1.07
N CYS A 39 0.97 -4.31 -2.20
CA CYS A 39 0.53 -3.01 -2.73
C CYS A 39 -0.99 -2.95 -2.86
N ILE A 40 -1.60 -3.90 -3.58
CA ILE A 40 -3.07 -3.96 -3.76
C ILE A 40 -3.77 -3.99 -2.41
N PHE A 41 -3.28 -4.81 -1.48
CA PHE A 41 -3.84 -4.95 -0.15
C PHE A 41 -3.79 -3.65 0.67
N ILE A 42 -2.70 -2.89 0.58
CA ILE A 42 -2.55 -1.61 1.29
C ILE A 42 -3.37 -0.51 0.60
N LEU A 43 -3.35 -0.45 -0.74
CA LEU A 43 -4.15 0.50 -1.51
C LEU A 43 -5.65 0.32 -1.23
N TYR A 44 -6.12 -0.92 -1.16
CA TYR A 44 -7.49 -1.22 -0.78
C TYR A 44 -7.87 -0.63 0.60
N GLN A 45 -6.96 -0.70 1.58
CA GLN A 45 -7.18 -0.11 2.90
C GLN A 45 -7.27 1.42 2.83
N GLY A 46 -6.36 2.06 2.06
CA GLY A 46 -6.40 3.49 1.81
C GLY A 46 -7.71 3.94 1.16
N GLN A 47 -8.18 3.21 0.15
CA GLN A 47 -9.46 3.48 -0.51
C GLN A 47 -10.65 3.34 0.45
N ARG A 48 -10.68 2.27 1.26
CA ARG A 48 -11.72 2.07 2.26
C ARG A 48 -11.74 3.19 3.31
N TYR A 49 -10.58 3.67 3.74
CA TYR A 49 -10.48 4.80 4.66
C TYR A 49 -11.12 6.06 4.08
N TRP A 50 -10.75 6.43 2.86
CA TRP A 50 -11.31 7.62 2.21
C TRP A 50 -12.81 7.50 1.95
N HIS A 51 -13.31 6.30 1.64
CA HIS A 51 -14.76 6.06 1.53
C HIS A 51 -15.50 6.31 2.83
N LEU A 52 -14.95 5.86 3.96
CA LEU A 52 -15.53 6.12 5.29
C LEU A 52 -15.46 7.61 5.65
N LYS A 53 -14.36 8.28 5.30
CA LYS A 53 -14.20 9.72 5.50
C LYS A 53 -15.24 10.52 4.69
N LEU A 54 -15.53 10.09 3.46
CA LEU A 54 -16.58 10.70 2.64
C LEU A 54 -17.97 10.48 3.26
N LYS A 55 -18.29 9.24 3.70
CA LYS A 55 -19.55 8.97 4.40
C LYS A 55 -19.74 9.86 5.63
N ARG A 56 -18.66 10.14 6.36
CA ARG A 56 -18.70 11.08 7.50
C ARG A 56 -19.06 12.49 7.06
N LEU A 57 -18.46 13.01 6.00
CA LEU A 57 -18.77 14.35 5.46
C LEU A 57 -20.21 14.43 4.94
N GLU A 58 -20.74 13.32 4.44
CA GLU A 58 -22.14 13.18 4.00
C GLU A 58 -23.12 12.92 5.16
N ASN A 59 -22.67 12.93 6.42
CA ASN A 59 -23.44 12.59 7.63
C ASN A 59 -24.16 11.23 7.55
N LYS A 60 -23.64 10.29 6.76
CA LYS A 60 -24.19 8.93 6.67
C LYS A 60 -23.77 8.13 7.90
N PRO A 61 -24.67 7.32 8.50
CA PRO A 61 -24.32 6.50 9.65
C PRO A 61 -23.33 5.39 9.25
N PHE A 62 -22.30 5.20 10.09
CA PHE A 62 -21.39 4.05 10.01
C PHE A 62 -20.82 3.74 11.39
N SER A 63 -20.46 2.46 11.64
CA SER A 63 -19.89 2.03 12.92
C SER A 63 -18.43 2.47 13.04
N GLN A 64 -18.17 3.51 13.85
CA GLN A 64 -16.84 4.08 14.04
C GLN A 64 -15.88 3.10 14.73
N SER A 65 -16.35 2.42 15.77
CA SER A 65 -15.57 1.51 16.61
C SER A 65 -15.09 0.29 15.81
N GLU A 66 -15.97 -0.34 15.03
CA GLU A 66 -15.62 -1.49 14.19
C GLU A 66 -14.58 -1.12 13.12
N ASN A 67 -14.75 0.02 12.46
CA ASN A 67 -13.81 0.44 11.42
C ASN A 67 -12.45 0.82 12.03
N LEU A 68 -12.41 1.45 13.21
CA LEU A 68 -11.16 1.70 13.94
C LEU A 68 -10.44 0.40 14.30
N GLN A 69 -11.16 -0.59 14.82
CA GLN A 69 -10.60 -1.91 15.13
C GLN A 69 -10.07 -2.60 13.87
N PHE A 70 -10.81 -2.52 12.76
CA PHE A 70 -10.38 -3.03 11.46
C PHE A 70 -9.02 -2.44 11.05
N PHE A 71 -8.86 -1.11 11.05
CA PHE A 71 -7.59 -0.48 10.66
C PHE A 71 -6.46 -0.76 11.67
N LYS A 72 -6.74 -0.87 12.97
CA LYS A 72 -5.74 -1.28 13.97
C LYS A 72 -5.23 -2.69 13.70
N LYS A 73 -6.12 -3.65 13.40
CA LYS A 73 -5.74 -5.03 13.04
C LYS A 73 -4.96 -5.06 11.73
N ARG A 74 -5.43 -4.35 10.71
CA ARG A 74 -4.76 -4.26 9.40
C ARG A 74 -3.38 -3.60 9.49
N LYS A 75 -3.19 -2.59 10.34
CA LYS A 75 -1.86 -2.02 10.63
C LYS A 75 -0.87 -3.08 11.12
N ARG A 76 -1.29 -3.96 12.04
CA ARG A 76 -0.44 -5.05 12.55
C ARG A 76 -0.14 -6.08 11.45
N ILE A 77 -1.16 -6.47 10.68
CA ILE A 77 -1.00 -7.39 9.55
C ILE A 77 -0.02 -6.82 8.52
N ASN A 78 -0.14 -5.55 8.16
CA ASN A 78 0.77 -4.90 7.20
C ASN A 78 2.21 -4.94 7.71
N TRP A 79 2.45 -4.69 9.00
CA TRP A 79 3.78 -4.81 9.59
C TRP A 79 4.34 -6.23 9.50
N LEU A 80 3.53 -7.24 9.80
CA LEU A 80 3.92 -8.65 9.65
C LEU A 80 4.29 -8.97 8.20
N LEU A 81 3.46 -8.55 7.24
CA LEU A 81 3.71 -8.78 5.82
C LEU A 81 4.97 -8.06 5.33
N ILE A 82 5.19 -6.81 5.74
CA ILE A 82 6.41 -6.04 5.41
C ILE A 82 7.64 -6.69 6.02
N SER A 83 7.56 -7.15 7.28
CA SER A 83 8.67 -7.88 7.92
C SER A 83 8.96 -9.24 7.28
N GLY A 84 8.00 -9.80 6.54
CA GLY A 84 8.17 -11.03 5.77
C GLY A 84 8.88 -10.80 4.42
N ILE A 85 8.96 -9.56 3.92
CA ILE A 85 9.61 -9.26 2.62
C ILE A 85 11.07 -9.75 2.60
N PRO A 86 11.94 -9.46 3.60
CA PRO A 86 13.32 -9.96 3.61
C PRO A 86 13.40 -11.48 3.58
N VAL A 87 12.50 -12.18 4.29
CA VAL A 87 12.46 -13.65 4.32
C VAL A 87 12.15 -14.20 2.93
N VAL A 88 11.17 -13.61 2.24
CA VAL A 88 10.82 -14.02 0.87
C VAL A 88 11.95 -13.70 -0.11
N LEU A 89 12.61 -12.54 0.02
CA LEU A 89 13.75 -12.17 -0.83
C LEU A 89 14.94 -13.13 -0.64
N ILE A 90 15.25 -13.52 0.61
CA ILE A 90 16.30 -14.52 0.89
C ILE A 90 15.92 -15.87 0.29
N PHE A 91 14.68 -16.31 0.46
CA PHE A 91 14.21 -17.57 -0.11
C PHE A 91 14.29 -17.58 -1.64
N GLN A 92 13.87 -16.49 -2.29
CA GLN A 92 14.04 -16.30 -3.73
C GLN A 92 15.51 -16.38 -4.11
N PHE A 93 16.38 -15.74 -3.34
CA PHE A 93 17.80 -15.69 -3.65
C PHE A 93 18.45 -17.08 -3.67
N LEU A 94 17.98 -17.98 -2.81
CA LEU A 94 18.49 -19.34 -2.69
C LEU A 94 17.89 -20.33 -3.69
N THR A 95 16.70 -20.04 -4.23
CA THR A 95 15.92 -21.01 -5.03
C THR A 95 15.91 -20.71 -6.53
N VAL A 96 16.25 -19.49 -6.92
CA VAL A 96 16.17 -19.03 -8.31
C VAL A 96 17.50 -19.20 -9.02
N ASP A 97 17.44 -19.73 -10.24
CA ASP A 97 18.57 -19.72 -11.15
C ASP A 97 18.76 -18.31 -11.74
N TRP A 98 19.77 -17.61 -11.23
CA TRP A 98 20.09 -16.23 -11.58
C TRP A 98 20.53 -16.04 -13.03
N LEU A 99 21.07 -17.09 -13.68
CA LEU A 99 21.51 -17.03 -15.08
C LEU A 99 20.34 -16.93 -16.05
N SER A 100 19.19 -17.49 -15.67
CA SER A 100 17.99 -17.57 -16.50
C SER A 100 16.95 -16.49 -16.13
N MET A 101 17.33 -15.53 -15.29
CA MET A 101 16.40 -14.57 -14.70
C MET A 101 16.48 -13.21 -15.39
N ASP A 102 15.31 -12.72 -15.82
CA ASP A 102 15.19 -11.40 -16.45
C ASP A 102 15.41 -10.30 -15.42
N SER A 103 16.40 -9.43 -15.67
CA SER A 103 16.73 -8.30 -14.79
C SER A 103 15.56 -7.34 -14.58
N GLU A 104 14.68 -7.23 -15.58
CA GLU A 104 13.46 -6.43 -15.49
C GLU A 104 12.50 -6.95 -14.41
N ILE A 105 12.32 -8.27 -14.30
CA ILE A 105 11.43 -8.88 -13.30
C ILE A 105 11.94 -8.61 -11.88
N ILE A 106 13.26 -8.69 -11.69
CA ILE A 106 13.90 -8.34 -10.41
C ILE A 106 13.61 -6.87 -10.06
N LEU A 107 13.86 -5.96 -11.02
CA LEU A 107 13.65 -4.54 -10.81
C LEU A 107 12.18 -4.22 -10.46
N TRP A 108 11.22 -4.76 -11.22
CA TRP A 108 9.80 -4.57 -10.96
C TRP A 108 9.37 -5.14 -9.61
N SER A 109 9.92 -6.28 -9.20
CA SER A 109 9.66 -6.88 -7.88
C SER A 109 10.17 -6.01 -6.74
N VAL A 110 11.40 -5.50 -6.84
CA VAL A 110 12.00 -4.60 -5.84
C VAL A 110 11.20 -3.30 -5.77
N LEU A 111 10.85 -2.71 -6.92
CA LEU A 111 10.03 -1.50 -6.97
C LEU A 111 8.65 -1.75 -6.35
N ALA A 112 7.98 -2.86 -6.64
CA ALA A 112 6.67 -3.18 -6.06
C ALA A 112 6.74 -3.32 -4.53
N ASN A 113 7.76 -3.99 -4.01
CA ASN A 113 7.98 -4.10 -2.56
C ASN A 113 8.25 -2.72 -1.92
N LEU A 114 9.07 -1.89 -2.57
CA LEU A 114 9.35 -0.53 -2.11
C LEU A 114 8.07 0.32 -2.09
N PHE A 115 7.27 0.28 -3.16
CA PHE A 115 5.98 0.97 -3.24
C PHE A 115 5.03 0.52 -2.12
N ALA A 116 4.96 -0.78 -1.84
CA ALA A 116 4.10 -1.30 -0.77
C ALA A 116 4.49 -0.72 0.61
N VAL A 117 5.79 -0.65 0.90
CA VAL A 117 6.30 -0.05 2.14
C VAL A 117 6.00 1.45 2.19
N LEU A 118 6.23 2.16 1.08
CA LEU A 118 5.93 3.59 0.99
C LEU A 118 4.43 3.86 1.20
N ASP A 119 3.54 3.07 0.60
CA ASP A 119 2.09 3.20 0.78
C ASP A 119 1.67 2.89 2.22
N HIS A 120 2.31 1.92 2.87
CA HIS A 120 2.08 1.67 4.30
C HIS A 120 2.42 2.89 5.15
N ILE A 121 3.61 3.47 4.92
CA ILE A 121 4.06 4.68 5.62
C ILE A 121 3.10 5.84 5.34
N ASN A 122 2.70 5.98 4.07
CA ASN A 122 1.78 7.01 3.60
C ASN A 122 0.42 6.95 4.32
N CYS A 123 -0.10 5.74 4.55
CA CYS A 123 -1.39 5.55 5.22
C CYS A 123 -1.31 5.63 6.75
N TYR A 124 -0.30 5.00 7.37
CA TYR A 124 -0.29 4.72 8.81
C TYR A 124 0.71 5.54 9.62
N HIS A 125 1.53 6.38 8.98
CA HIS A 125 2.56 7.16 9.67
C HIS A 125 2.64 8.62 9.19
N ARG A 126 3.09 8.87 7.97
CA ARG A 126 3.37 10.20 7.42
C ARG A 126 2.80 10.32 6.03
N GLN A 127 2.15 11.44 5.73
CA GLN A 127 1.65 11.72 4.39
C GLN A 127 2.86 12.02 3.49
N LEU A 128 3.19 11.07 2.62
CA LEU A 128 4.27 11.16 1.63
C LEU A 128 3.79 11.77 0.32
N MET A 129 2.54 11.47 -0.07
CA MET A 129 1.92 12.08 -1.24
C MET A 129 1.52 13.53 -0.95
N VAL A 130 2.20 14.45 -1.63
CA VAL A 130 1.90 15.88 -1.64
C VAL A 130 0.88 16.13 -2.75
N ASP A 131 -0.39 16.03 -2.41
CA ASP A 131 -1.48 16.10 -3.39
C ASP A 131 -1.93 17.55 -3.67
N ASN A 132 -1.53 18.52 -2.82
CA ASN A 132 -1.96 19.91 -2.92
C ASN A 132 -0.79 20.89 -2.74
N SER A 133 -0.90 22.07 -3.37
CA SER A 133 0.07 23.17 -3.22
C SER A 133 0.24 23.61 -1.76
N GLU A 134 -0.81 23.49 -0.94
CA GLU A 134 -0.75 23.76 0.50
C GLU A 134 0.03 22.70 1.30
N ASP A 135 0.04 21.44 0.85
CA ASP A 135 0.89 20.41 1.43
C ASP A 135 2.36 20.65 1.07
N LEU A 136 2.63 21.12 -0.16
CA LEU A 136 3.97 21.48 -0.61
C LEU A 136 4.51 22.70 0.16
N LYS A 137 3.71 23.76 0.30
CA LYS A 137 4.06 24.94 1.10
C LYS A 137 4.35 24.57 2.55
N TYR A 138 3.55 23.67 3.13
CA TYR A 138 3.78 23.19 4.49
C TYR A 138 5.09 22.40 4.60
N LEU A 139 5.40 21.53 3.63
CA LEU A 139 6.64 20.76 3.61
C LEU A 139 7.86 21.68 3.49
N ILE A 140 7.81 22.66 2.59
CA ILE A 140 8.91 23.63 2.38
C ILE A 140 9.10 24.49 3.64
N ARG A 141 8.00 24.97 4.25
CA ARG A 141 8.06 25.85 5.42
C ARG A 141 8.53 25.14 6.69
N ASN A 142 8.05 23.93 6.94
CA ASN A 142 8.31 23.22 8.19
C ASN A 142 9.39 22.14 8.08
N LYS A 143 9.86 21.84 6.86
CA LYS A 143 10.83 20.76 6.55
C LYS A 143 10.43 19.41 7.15
N ARG A 144 9.13 19.17 7.35
CA ARG A 144 8.57 17.98 7.99
C ARG A 144 7.30 17.55 7.25
N PHE A 145 7.18 16.24 7.04
CA PHE A 145 5.95 15.66 6.49
C PHE A 145 4.81 15.76 7.50
N LYS A 146 3.60 16.02 7.00
CA LYS A 146 2.39 15.98 7.81
C LYS A 146 2.12 14.55 8.29
N LYS A 147 1.45 14.44 9.43
CA LYS A 147 0.93 13.16 9.89
C LYS A 147 -0.17 12.70 8.93
N ALA A 148 -0.12 11.43 8.52
CA ALA A 148 -1.16 10.87 7.66
C ALA A 148 -2.54 10.98 8.31
N SER A 149 -3.58 11.27 7.52
CA SER A 149 -4.94 11.47 8.04
C SER A 149 -5.43 10.25 8.83
N LEU A 150 -5.30 9.04 8.27
CA LEU A 150 -5.66 7.80 8.95
C LEU A 150 -4.82 7.58 10.23
N ALA A 151 -3.53 7.95 10.22
CA ALA A 151 -2.67 7.83 11.40
C ALA A 151 -3.09 8.79 12.54
N LYS A 152 -3.57 9.98 12.20
CA LYS A 152 -4.12 10.95 13.15
C LYS A 152 -5.43 10.43 13.73
N ASP A 153 -6.33 9.98 12.87
CA ASP A 153 -7.64 9.44 13.24
C ASP A 153 -7.53 8.21 14.16
N LEU A 154 -6.57 7.33 13.88
CA LEU A 154 -6.29 6.17 14.74
C LEU A 154 -5.72 6.55 16.12
N GLN A 155 -4.98 7.66 16.21
CA GLN A 155 -4.45 8.14 17.49
C GLN A 155 -5.56 8.81 18.32
N GLU A 156 -6.41 9.59 17.67
CA GLU A 156 -7.52 10.31 18.30
C GLU A 156 -8.76 9.42 18.51
N ASN A 157 -8.70 8.15 18.10
CA ASN A 157 -9.81 7.19 18.10
C ASN A 157 -11.09 7.75 17.44
N ARG A 158 -10.92 8.54 16.37
CA ARG A 158 -12.01 9.16 15.62
C ARG A 158 -11.67 9.26 14.14
N PHE A 159 -12.63 8.97 13.25
CA PHE A 159 -12.54 9.35 11.83
C PHE A 159 -12.84 10.83 11.67
#